data_AF-A0A4R0GXF5-F1
#
_entry.id   AF-A0A4R0GXF5-F1
#
_cell.length_a   1.000
_cell.length_b   1.000
_cell.length_c   1.000
_cell.angle_alpha   90.00
_cell.angle_beta   90.00
_cell.angle_gamma   90.00
#
_symmetry.space_group_name_H-M   'P 1'
#
loop_
_entity.id
_entity.type
_entity.pdbx_description
1 polymer ?
#
loop_
_entity_poly.entity_id
_entity_poly.type
_entity_poly.pdbx_seq_one_letter_code
_entity_poly.pdbx_strand_id
1 'polypeptide(L)'
;MTGPVVVDVGRVEAWAGRQIVGDVRRVALEGGRVSPVVERVIGPVSGGVPVCERAYRMLDRFVDDERLLAGLERLPVTLLHGDVHGDNVIVDDLGRPVLVDWGSARIGPAMLDVTLAAGPSGFASYGERSELGRVWATAVNNAMFVGAAAQRSLQVAGEMVIAADQAVDELGTLLEIG
;
A
#
# COMPACT_ATOMS: atom_id res chain seq x y z
N MET A 1 -27.32 -4.58 -4.81
CA MET A 1 -25.86 -4.68 -4.66
C MET A 1 -25.34 -3.27 -4.65
N THR A 2 -24.85 -2.82 -3.50
CA THR A 2 -24.29 -1.49 -3.27
C THR A 2 -22.77 -1.63 -3.30
N GLY A 3 -22.12 -0.90 -4.23
CA GLY A 3 -20.67 -0.99 -4.47
C GLY A 3 -19.81 -0.40 -3.33
N PRO A 4 -18.48 -0.38 -3.48
CA PRO A 4 -17.56 0.18 -2.49
C PRO A 4 -17.93 1.61 -2.11
N VAL A 5 -17.76 1.96 -0.82
CA VAL A 5 -18.02 3.31 -0.31
C VAL A 5 -16.70 4.03 -0.11
N VAL A 6 -16.41 4.99 -0.99
CA VAL A 6 -15.29 5.91 -0.84
C VAL A 6 -15.63 6.91 0.26
N VAL A 7 -14.80 6.97 1.30
CA VAL A 7 -14.90 7.94 2.39
C VAL A 7 -13.81 8.98 2.19
N ASP A 8 -14.22 10.22 1.96
CA ASP A 8 -13.32 11.37 1.91
C ASP A 8 -12.86 11.71 3.34
N VAL A 9 -11.54 11.68 3.57
CA VAL A 9 -10.96 11.88 4.91
C VAL A 9 -10.39 13.29 5.08
N GLY A 10 -10.51 14.15 4.06
CA GLY A 10 -10.10 15.54 4.08
C GLY A 10 -8.74 15.81 3.40
N ARG A 11 -8.29 17.07 3.54
CA ARG A 11 -7.10 17.64 2.90
C ARG A 11 -5.97 17.75 3.91
N VAL A 12 -4.80 17.17 3.61
CA VAL A 12 -3.57 17.37 4.41
C VAL A 12 -2.84 18.58 3.83
N GLU A 13 -2.66 19.63 4.64
CA GLU A 13 -2.06 20.91 4.21
C GLU A 13 -0.63 21.13 4.72
N ALA A 14 -0.15 20.32 5.68
CA ALA A 14 1.23 20.40 6.17
C ALA A 14 1.68 19.11 6.86
N TRP A 15 2.86 18.62 6.50
CA TRP A 15 3.59 17.60 7.27
C TRP A 15 5.09 17.95 7.31
N ALA A 16 5.68 17.90 8.51
CA ALA A 16 7.10 18.17 8.76
C ALA A 16 7.65 19.52 8.21
N GLY A 17 6.87 20.60 8.28
CA GLY A 17 7.32 21.95 7.91
C GLY A 17 7.49 22.20 6.40
N ARG A 18 7.00 21.28 5.56
CA ARG A 18 6.92 21.46 4.10
C ARG A 18 5.46 21.60 3.68
N GLN A 19 5.19 22.46 2.71
CA GLN A 19 3.86 22.67 2.14
C GLN A 19 3.51 21.47 1.25
N ILE A 20 2.71 20.55 1.79
CA ILE A 20 2.18 19.37 1.12
C ILE A 20 0.66 19.56 1.10
N VAL A 21 0.03 19.57 -0.06
CA VAL A 21 -1.40 19.86 -0.28
C VAL A 21 -2.05 18.71 -1.04
N GLY A 22 -2.56 17.67 -0.35
CA GLY A 22 -3.18 16.50 -1.00
C GLY A 22 -4.50 16.03 -0.37
N ASP A 23 -5.36 15.39 -1.18
CA ASP A 23 -6.64 14.81 -0.73
C ASP A 23 -6.43 13.35 -0.26
N VAL A 24 -6.78 13.04 0.99
CA VAL A 24 -6.72 11.67 1.52
C VAL A 24 -8.06 10.97 1.32
N ARG A 25 -8.05 9.76 0.76
CA ARG A 25 -9.25 8.92 0.61
C ARG A 25 -9.10 7.65 1.43
N ARG A 26 -10.20 7.10 1.94
CA ARG A 26 -10.28 5.75 2.52
C ARG A 26 -11.38 4.98 1.79
N VAL A 27 -11.16 3.70 1.51
CA VAL A 27 -12.19 2.85 0.89
C VAL A 27 -12.75 1.91 1.97
N ALA A 28 -14.03 2.05 2.28
CA ALA A 28 -14.72 1.14 3.18
C ALA A 28 -15.40 0.03 2.35
N LEU A 29 -15.12 -1.23 2.69
CA LEU A 29 -15.85 -2.38 2.17
C LEU A 29 -17.06 -2.67 3.08
N GLU A 30 -18.12 -3.23 2.49
CA GLU A 30 -19.37 -3.52 3.19
C GLU A 30 -19.15 -4.51 4.37
N GLY A 31 -19.87 -4.32 5.48
CA GLY A 31 -19.73 -5.14 6.70
C GLY A 31 -18.73 -4.62 7.74
N GLY A 32 -18.34 -3.35 7.68
CA GLY A 32 -17.47 -2.71 8.67
C GLY A 32 -15.97 -2.97 8.48
N ARG A 33 -15.58 -3.56 7.35
CA ARG A 33 -14.17 -3.80 6.99
C ARG A 33 -13.63 -2.56 6.27
N VAL A 34 -12.97 -1.68 7.01
CA VAL A 34 -12.34 -0.48 6.45
C VAL A 34 -10.95 -0.85 5.95
N SER A 35 -10.71 -0.83 4.64
CA SER A 35 -9.36 -0.95 4.06
C SER A 35 -8.84 0.46 3.78
N PRO A 36 -7.90 1.01 4.56
CA PRO A 36 -7.29 2.29 4.23
C PRO A 36 -6.43 2.12 2.98
N VAL A 37 -7.02 2.43 1.84
CA VAL A 37 -6.34 2.51 0.56
C VAL A 37 -5.91 3.97 0.35
N VAL A 38 -4.59 4.16 0.40
CA VAL A 38 -3.81 5.31 -0.10
C VAL A 38 -3.91 6.64 0.69
N GLU A 39 -2.88 6.91 1.49
CA GLU A 39 -2.54 8.27 1.94
C GLU A 39 -1.87 9.02 0.77
N ARG A 40 -2.60 9.93 0.13
CA ARG A 40 -2.07 10.78 -0.94
C ARG A 40 -1.13 11.83 -0.34
N VAL A 41 0.09 11.90 -0.85
CA VAL A 41 1.02 13.01 -0.57
C VAL A 41 1.17 13.82 -1.84
N ILE A 42 0.60 15.04 -1.92
CA ILE A 42 0.88 15.97 -3.02
C ILE A 42 1.76 17.12 -2.53
N GLY A 43 2.91 17.36 -3.17
CA GLY A 43 3.73 18.56 -2.98
C GLY A 43 4.47 18.93 -4.27
N PRO A 44 4.91 20.20 -4.45
CA PRO A 44 5.58 20.62 -5.67
C PRO A 44 6.97 19.97 -5.76
N VAL A 45 7.28 19.36 -6.90
CA VAL A 45 8.56 18.73 -7.17
C VAL A 45 9.31 19.58 -8.18
N SER A 46 10.24 20.39 -7.71
CA SER A 46 11.20 21.06 -8.59
C SER A 46 12.31 20.07 -8.93
N GLY A 47 12.37 19.60 -10.19
CA GLY A 47 13.55 18.93 -10.75
C GLY A 47 13.41 17.47 -11.22
N GLY A 48 12.20 16.89 -11.29
CA GLY A 48 12.01 15.46 -11.63
C GLY A 48 10.61 15.07 -12.14
N VAL A 49 9.97 15.96 -12.90
CA VAL A 49 8.53 15.96 -13.24
C VAL A 49 7.93 14.61 -13.67
N PRO A 50 8.56 13.75 -14.50
CA PRO A 50 7.89 12.55 -15.04
C PRO A 50 7.60 11.45 -14.00
N VAL A 51 8.52 11.21 -13.05
CA VAL A 51 8.34 10.15 -12.03
C VAL A 51 7.22 10.54 -11.07
N CYS A 52 7.19 11.80 -10.65
CA CYS A 52 6.17 12.29 -9.72
C CYS A 52 4.80 12.33 -10.38
N GLU A 53 4.71 12.76 -11.64
CA GLU A 53 3.45 12.72 -12.40
C GLU A 53 2.95 11.28 -12.56
N ARG A 54 3.83 10.33 -12.91
CA ARG A 54 3.45 8.91 -13.02
C ARG A 54 3.02 8.34 -11.67
N ALA A 55 3.72 8.66 -10.59
CA ALA A 55 3.34 8.28 -9.23
C ALA A 55 1.95 8.83 -8.86
N TYR A 56 1.65 10.11 -9.15
CA TYR A 56 0.32 10.65 -8.90
C TYR A 56 -0.76 9.93 -9.70
N ARG A 57 -0.55 9.69 -11.00
CA ARG A 57 -1.52 8.96 -11.83
C ARG A 57 -1.73 7.52 -11.34
N MET A 58 -0.67 6.88 -10.84
CA MET A 58 -0.76 5.55 -10.23
C MET A 58 -1.59 5.62 -8.94
N LEU A 59 -1.27 6.51 -8.01
CA LEU A 59 -2.01 6.68 -6.75
C LEU A 59 -3.48 7.03 -6.97
N ASP A 60 -3.79 7.87 -7.95
CA ASP A 60 -5.17 8.27 -8.29
C ASP A 60 -6.00 7.08 -8.79
N ARG A 61 -5.38 6.18 -9.58
CA ARG A 61 -6.03 4.96 -10.07
C ARG A 61 -6.13 3.87 -9.00
N PHE A 62 -5.14 3.77 -8.13
CA PHE A 62 -5.04 2.71 -7.11
C PHE A 62 -6.22 2.66 -6.15
N VAL A 63 -6.87 3.80 -5.88
CA VAL A 63 -8.01 3.88 -4.95
C VAL A 63 -9.21 3.10 -5.47
N ASP A 64 -9.46 3.15 -6.77
CA ASP A 64 -10.67 2.61 -7.40
C ASP A 64 -10.35 1.49 -8.41
N ASP A 65 -9.12 0.95 -8.40
CA ASP A 65 -8.72 -0.10 -9.33
C ASP A 65 -9.45 -1.42 -9.00
N GLU A 66 -10.31 -1.84 -9.93
CA GLU A 66 -11.17 -3.03 -9.77
C GLU A 66 -10.34 -4.30 -9.48
N ARG A 67 -9.11 -4.40 -9.98
CA ARG A 67 -8.24 -5.57 -9.79
C ARG A 67 -7.75 -5.63 -8.35
N LEU A 68 -7.37 -4.49 -7.76
CA LEU A 68 -6.97 -4.39 -6.35
C LEU A 68 -8.13 -4.70 -5.40
N LEU A 69 -9.33 -4.21 -5.73
CA LEU A 69 -10.55 -4.48 -4.97
C LEU A 69 -10.95 -5.96 -5.06
N ALA A 70 -10.92 -6.56 -6.25
CA ALA A 70 -11.17 -7.99 -6.42
C ALA A 70 -10.12 -8.85 -5.68
N GLY A 71 -8.87 -8.42 -5.63
CA GLY A 71 -7.84 -9.05 -4.80
C GLY A 71 -8.21 -9.06 -3.31
N LEU A 72 -8.76 -7.96 -2.79
CA LEU A 72 -9.24 -7.86 -1.40
C LEU A 72 -10.42 -8.81 -1.11
N GLU A 73 -11.29 -9.06 -2.09
CA GLU A 73 -12.42 -10.00 -1.94
C GLU A 73 -11.97 -11.46 -1.91
N ARG A 74 -10.84 -11.79 -2.56
CA ARG A 74 -10.32 -13.16 -2.68
C ARG A 74 -9.32 -13.54 -1.59
N LEU A 75 -8.62 -12.56 -1.04
CA LEU A 75 -7.58 -12.77 -0.03
C LEU A 75 -8.16 -12.65 1.40
N PRO A 76 -7.69 -13.47 2.36
CA PRO A 76 -8.13 -13.34 3.74
C PRO A 76 -7.63 -12.02 4.34
N VAL A 77 -8.56 -11.20 4.84
CA VAL A 77 -8.23 -9.91 5.48
C VAL A 77 -8.09 -10.05 6.99
N THR A 78 -7.14 -9.32 7.57
CA THR A 78 -6.88 -9.23 9.00
C THR A 78 -6.44 -7.81 9.36
N LEU A 79 -6.28 -7.51 10.66
CA LEU A 79 -5.56 -6.33 11.10
C LEU A 79 -4.07 -6.47 10.77
N LEU A 80 -3.55 -5.46 10.08
CA LEU A 80 -2.17 -5.30 9.66
C LEU A 80 -1.52 -4.18 10.46
N HIS A 81 -0.22 -4.31 10.69
CA HIS A 81 0.63 -3.23 11.14
C HIS A 81 0.83 -2.19 10.03
N GLY A 82 1.03 -2.64 8.78
CA GLY A 82 1.16 -1.79 7.60
C GLY A 82 2.52 -1.10 7.43
N ASP A 83 3.47 -1.36 8.32
CA ASP A 83 4.84 -0.81 8.28
C ASP A 83 5.83 -1.69 9.07
N VAL A 84 5.81 -3.00 8.81
CA VAL A 84 6.64 -3.96 9.56
C VAL A 84 8.08 -3.92 9.09
N HIS A 85 8.98 -3.38 9.89
CA HIS A 85 10.41 -3.44 9.68
C HIS A 85 11.18 -3.47 11.00
N GLY A 86 12.49 -3.73 10.95
CA GLY A 86 13.34 -3.89 12.14
C GLY A 86 13.22 -2.74 13.14
N ASP A 87 13.17 -1.49 12.66
CA ASP A 87 13.07 -0.32 13.55
C ASP A 87 11.71 -0.20 14.29
N ASN A 88 10.68 -0.91 13.83
CA ASN A 88 9.36 -0.99 14.47
C ASN A 88 9.20 -2.25 15.34
N VAL A 89 10.29 -2.98 15.60
CA VAL A 89 10.33 -4.14 16.49
C VAL A 89 11.22 -3.81 17.69
N ILE A 90 10.62 -3.77 18.87
CA ILE A 90 11.37 -3.73 20.13
C ILE A 90 11.41 -5.12 20.75
N VAL A 91 12.38 -5.37 21.62
CA VAL A 91 12.48 -6.62 22.38
C VAL A 91 12.11 -6.31 23.83
N ASP A 92 11.12 -7.00 24.37
CA ASP A 92 10.71 -6.83 25.77
C ASP A 92 11.70 -7.48 26.76
N ASP A 93 11.47 -7.30 28.06
CA ASP A 93 12.33 -7.85 29.13
C ASP A 93 12.42 -9.39 29.13
N LEU A 94 11.53 -10.08 28.41
CA LEU A 94 11.52 -11.54 28.27
C LEU A 94 12.15 -12.00 26.95
N GLY A 95 12.76 -11.09 26.19
CA GLY A 95 13.37 -11.40 24.90
C GLY A 95 12.37 -11.58 23.76
N ARG A 96 11.10 -11.16 23.93
CA ARG A 96 10.06 -11.34 22.90
C ARG A 96 10.00 -10.11 22.00
N PRO A 97 9.88 -10.29 20.67
CA PRO A 97 9.67 -9.18 19.76
C PRO A 97 8.27 -8.59 19.94
N VAL A 98 8.18 -7.27 20.01
CA VAL A 98 6.94 -6.49 20.14
C VAL A 98 6.91 -5.44 19.05
N LEU A 99 5.81 -5.39 18.29
CA LEU A 99 5.59 -4.37 17.27
C LEU A 99 5.12 -3.05 17.89
N VAL A 100 5.72 -1.95 17.45
CA VAL A 100 5.41 -0.57 17.84
C VAL A 100 5.15 0.28 16.60
N ASP A 101 4.62 1.49 16.79
CA ASP A 101 4.26 2.40 15.70
C ASP A 101 3.13 1.89 14.79
N TRP A 102 1.97 1.68 15.41
CA TRP A 102 0.74 1.27 14.74
C TRP A 102 0.05 2.41 13.96
N GLY A 103 0.74 3.52 13.66
CA GLY A 103 0.17 4.65 12.92
C GLY A 103 -0.30 4.28 11.51
N SER A 104 0.37 3.30 10.90
CA SER A 104 0.07 2.75 9.58
C SER A 104 -0.90 1.57 9.60
N ALA A 105 -1.48 1.23 10.75
CA ALA A 105 -2.31 0.04 10.92
C ALA A 105 -3.58 0.07 10.06
N ARG A 106 -3.96 -1.09 9.53
CA ARG A 106 -5.01 -1.20 8.52
C ARG A 106 -5.66 -2.57 8.45
N ILE A 107 -6.86 -2.68 7.87
CA ILE A 107 -7.42 -3.99 7.51
C ILE A 107 -6.99 -4.33 6.07
N GLY A 108 -6.42 -5.51 5.89
CA GLY A 108 -6.03 -6.00 4.56
C GLY A 108 -5.45 -7.42 4.60
N PRO A 109 -5.01 -7.94 3.45
CA PRO A 109 -4.32 -9.22 3.36
C PRO A 109 -3.03 -9.25 4.17
N ALA A 110 -2.87 -10.26 5.04
CA ALA A 110 -1.68 -10.47 5.89
C ALA A 110 -0.35 -10.44 5.10
N MET A 111 -0.42 -10.79 3.82
CA MET A 111 0.67 -10.78 2.86
C MET A 111 1.40 -9.44 2.73
N LEU A 112 0.75 -8.31 3.03
CA LEU A 112 1.44 -7.01 3.05
C LEU A 112 2.49 -6.97 4.15
N ASP A 113 2.11 -7.29 5.39
CA ASP A 113 3.05 -7.32 6.53
C ASP A 113 4.13 -8.39 6.32
N VAL A 114 3.78 -9.53 5.70
CA VAL A 114 4.76 -10.57 5.37
C VAL A 114 5.77 -10.09 4.33
N THR A 115 5.32 -9.37 3.29
CA THR A 115 6.21 -8.74 2.30
C THR A 115 7.17 -7.78 2.98
N LEU A 116 6.67 -6.94 3.88
CA LEU A 116 7.45 -5.94 4.59
C LEU A 116 8.48 -6.58 5.54
N ALA A 117 8.07 -7.61 6.29
CA ALA A 117 8.92 -8.25 7.29
C ALA A 117 9.97 -9.19 6.70
N ALA A 118 9.61 -9.97 5.67
CA ALA A 118 10.39 -11.10 5.20
C ALA A 118 10.65 -11.09 3.67
N GLY A 119 10.07 -10.14 2.93
CA GLY A 119 10.18 -10.11 1.48
C GLY A 119 9.57 -11.34 0.80
N PRO A 120 10.03 -11.70 -0.42
CA PRO A 120 9.47 -12.82 -1.18
C PRO A 120 9.53 -14.18 -0.48
N SER A 121 10.50 -14.41 0.42
CA SER A 121 10.65 -15.69 1.12
C SER A 121 9.55 -15.94 2.16
N GLY A 122 8.92 -14.87 2.69
CA GLY A 122 7.83 -14.98 3.66
C GLY A 122 6.56 -15.62 3.09
N PHE A 123 6.45 -15.73 1.77
CA PHE A 123 5.27 -16.26 1.09
C PHE A 123 5.19 -17.79 1.04
N ALA A 124 6.27 -18.50 1.35
CA ALA A 124 6.35 -19.95 1.24
C ALA A 124 5.24 -20.68 2.03
N SER A 125 4.74 -20.08 3.11
CA SER A 125 3.69 -20.66 3.96
C SER A 125 2.25 -20.47 3.42
N TYR A 126 2.05 -19.71 2.35
CA TYR A 126 0.71 -19.35 1.84
C TYR A 126 0.17 -20.25 0.71
N GLY A 127 0.93 -21.25 0.26
CA GLY A 127 0.49 -22.22 -0.74
C GLY A 127 -0.01 -21.57 -2.04
N GLU A 128 -1.16 -22.01 -2.56
CA GLU A 128 -1.76 -21.47 -3.79
C GLU A 128 -2.12 -19.97 -3.71
N ARG A 129 -2.31 -19.42 -2.50
CA ARG A 129 -2.60 -17.99 -2.31
C ARG A 129 -1.34 -17.13 -2.27
N SER A 130 -0.15 -17.76 -2.30
CA SER A 130 1.12 -17.06 -2.21
C SER A 130 1.33 -16.10 -3.37
N GLU A 131 0.97 -16.50 -4.59
CA GLU A 131 1.18 -15.68 -5.79
C GLU A 131 0.24 -14.49 -5.83
N LEU A 132 -1.08 -14.71 -5.76
CA LEU A 132 -2.08 -13.64 -5.73
C LEU A 132 -1.80 -12.63 -4.60
N GLY A 133 -1.48 -13.14 -3.41
CA GLY A 133 -1.15 -12.32 -2.26
C GLY A 133 0.16 -11.55 -2.42
N ARG A 134 1.19 -12.16 -3.03
CA ARG A 134 2.47 -11.50 -3.33
C ARG A 134 2.29 -10.36 -4.31
N VAL A 135 1.55 -10.60 -5.38
CA VAL A 135 1.28 -9.60 -6.42
C VAL A 135 0.50 -8.43 -5.84
N TRP A 136 -0.59 -8.72 -5.11
CA TRP A 136 -1.37 -7.69 -4.42
C TRP A 136 -0.52 -6.87 -3.43
N ALA A 137 0.26 -7.55 -2.58
CA ALA A 137 1.13 -6.88 -1.61
C ALA A 137 2.22 -6.05 -2.28
N THR A 138 2.78 -6.51 -3.41
CA THR A 138 3.77 -5.78 -4.19
C THR A 138 3.19 -4.48 -4.73
N ALA A 139 1.99 -4.52 -5.33
CA ALA A 139 1.30 -3.34 -5.82
C ALA A 139 1.11 -2.32 -4.69
N VAL A 140 0.50 -2.74 -3.58
CA VAL A 140 0.14 -1.87 -2.46
C VAL A 140 1.37 -1.31 -1.74
N ASN A 141 2.38 -2.15 -1.48
CA ASN A 141 3.63 -1.71 -0.85
C ASN A 141 4.32 -0.61 -1.66
N ASN A 142 4.47 -0.82 -2.97
CA ASN A 142 5.12 0.17 -3.82
C ASN A 142 4.31 1.47 -3.89
N ALA A 143 2.99 1.40 -3.96
CA ALA A 143 2.14 2.59 -3.92
C ALA A 143 2.23 3.33 -2.56
N MET A 144 2.28 2.61 -1.44
CA MET A 144 2.39 3.21 -0.11
C MET A 144 3.70 3.98 0.08
N PHE A 145 4.83 3.39 -0.34
CA PHE A 145 6.15 3.93 -0.01
C PHE A 145 6.82 4.74 -1.13
N VAL A 146 6.20 4.88 -2.31
CA VAL A 146 6.76 5.67 -3.42
C VAL A 146 7.08 7.12 -3.04
N GLY A 147 6.26 7.74 -2.19
CA GLY A 147 6.47 9.12 -1.72
C GLY A 147 7.72 9.23 -0.85
N ALA A 148 7.92 8.30 0.09
CA ALA A 148 9.11 8.23 0.92
C ALA A 148 10.36 7.91 0.10
N ALA A 149 10.25 7.03 -0.90
CA ALA A 149 11.33 6.73 -1.82
C ALA A 149 11.73 7.95 -2.65
N ALA A 150 10.76 8.71 -3.17
CA ALA A 150 11.01 9.90 -4.00
C ALA A 150 11.77 10.99 -3.25
N GLN A 151 11.63 11.08 -1.92
CA GLN A 151 12.40 12.00 -1.08
C GLN A 151 13.90 11.65 -1.03
N ARG A 152 14.24 10.37 -1.22
CA ARG A 152 15.60 9.85 -1.12
C ARG A 152 16.24 9.63 -2.49
N SER A 153 15.47 9.12 -3.46
CA SER A 153 15.91 8.80 -4.81
C SER A 153 14.74 8.73 -5.79
N LEU A 154 14.77 9.59 -6.82
CA LEU A 154 13.80 9.55 -7.92
C LEU A 154 13.92 8.29 -8.78
N GLN A 155 15.12 7.69 -8.86
CA GLN A 155 15.31 6.44 -9.59
C GLN A 155 14.55 5.30 -8.89
N VAL A 156 14.75 5.14 -7.59
CA VAL A 156 14.07 4.10 -6.80
C VAL A 156 12.56 4.31 -6.85
N ALA A 157 12.09 5.55 -6.71
CA ALA A 157 10.68 5.85 -6.87
C ALA A 157 10.13 5.47 -8.25
N GLY A 158 10.90 5.70 -9.33
CA GLY A 158 10.53 5.29 -10.68
C GLY A 158 10.41 3.77 -10.82
N GLU A 159 11.35 3.02 -10.26
CA GLU A 159 11.33 1.55 -10.23
C GLU A 159 10.11 1.02 -9.45
N MET A 160 9.78 1.65 -8.31
CA MET A 160 8.60 1.29 -7.51
C MET A 160 7.29 1.54 -8.27
N VAL A 161 7.17 2.65 -8.99
CA VAL A 161 5.98 2.93 -9.81
C VAL A 161 5.84 1.88 -10.93
N ILE A 162 6.94 1.50 -11.58
CA ILE A 162 6.92 0.45 -12.60
C ILE A 162 6.49 -0.89 -12.00
N ALA A 163 7.06 -1.28 -10.86
CA ALA A 163 6.73 -2.53 -10.18
C ALA A 163 5.27 -2.56 -9.71
N ALA A 164 4.74 -1.43 -9.24
CA ALA A 164 3.33 -1.29 -8.86
C ALA A 164 2.40 -1.47 -10.05
N ASP A 165 2.64 -0.76 -11.16
CA ASP A 165 1.85 -0.88 -12.40
C ASP A 165 1.85 -2.35 -12.89
N GLN A 166 3.04 -2.98 -12.95
CA GLN A 166 3.19 -4.37 -13.40
C GLN A 166 2.45 -5.36 -12.49
N ALA A 167 2.53 -5.17 -11.18
CA ALA A 167 1.83 -6.01 -10.22
C ALA A 167 0.31 -5.87 -10.35
N VAL A 168 -0.21 -4.68 -10.64
CA VAL A 168 -1.64 -4.49 -10.89
C VAL A 168 -2.10 -5.21 -12.16
N ASP A 169 -1.31 -5.18 -13.24
CA ASP A 169 -1.62 -5.91 -14.47
C ASP A 169 -1.53 -7.43 -14.29
N GLU A 170 -0.53 -7.91 -13.55
CA GLU A 170 -0.39 -9.33 -13.17
C GLU A 170 -1.58 -9.78 -12.31
N LEU A 171 -2.06 -8.92 -11.41
CA LEU A 171 -3.25 -9.18 -10.59
C LEU A 171 -4.50 -9.36 -11.45
N GLY A 172 -4.69 -8.50 -12.46
CA GLY A 172 -5.78 -8.65 -13.43
C GLY A 172 -5.72 -10.00 -14.16
N THR A 173 -4.53 -10.43 -14.58
CA THR A 173 -4.33 -11.73 -15.22
C THR A 173 -4.71 -12.89 -14.30
N LEU A 174 -4.27 -12.86 -13.03
CA LEU A 174 -4.56 -13.91 -12.05
C LEU A 174 -6.04 -13.97 -11.65
N LEU A 175 -6.75 -12.84 -11.73
CA LEU A 175 -8.16 -12.72 -11.39
C LEU A 175 -9.09 -12.86 -12.60
N GLU A 176 -8.53 -12.98 -13.81
CA GLU A 176 -9.26 -12.97 -15.08
C GLU A 176 -10.08 -11.67 -15.29
N ILE A 177 -9.52 -10.54 -14.86
CA ILE A 177 -10.08 -9.18 -14.99
C ILE A 177 -9.19 -8.37 -15.95
N GLY A 178 -9.81 -7.85 -17.02
CA GLY A 178 -9.15 -7.09 -18.10
C GLY A 178 -8.96 -5.62 -17.79
#